data_AF-A0A743B909-F1
#
_entry.id   AF-A0A743B909-F1
#
_cell.length_a   1.000
_cell.length_b   1.000
_cell.length_c   1.000
_cell.angle_alpha   90.00
_cell.angle_beta   90.00
_cell.angle_gamma   90.00
#
_symmetry.space_group_name_H-M   'P 1'
#
loop_
_entity.id
_entity.type
_entity.pdbx_description
1 polymer ?
#
loop_
_entity_poly.entity_id
_entity_poly.type
_entity_poly.pdbx_seq_one_letter_code
_entity_poly.pdbx_strand_id
1 'polypeptide(L)'
;KSGDETLTLSGANSYTGGTLISSGTLVANDVNALGTGDVTDNAVLELNTGGTFDNAISGSGQVVKSGDETLTLSGSNTYTGGTTINDGTLIATSVDALGSGDVTDNAVLELNTGGDFDNAISGSGQVVKSGDETLTLSGSNTYTGGTLISGGTLVASNVEALGSGDVTNDAVLELNTGGDFTNAISGSGQVVKSGDETLTLSGANSYTGGTLISGGTLIASNVEALGTGDVTDNAVLELNTGGDFDNAISGSGQV
;
A
#
# COMPACT_ATOMS: atom_id res chain seq x y z
N LYS A 1 -3.10 0.27 31.12
CA LYS A 1 -3.19 -1.20 31.18
C LYS A 1 -1.84 -1.78 31.61
N SER A 2 -1.84 -2.62 32.66
CA SER A 2 -0.68 -3.40 33.13
C SER A 2 -1.09 -4.85 33.42
N GLY A 3 -0.13 -5.73 33.71
CA GLY A 3 -0.33 -7.19 33.78
C GLY A 3 -0.39 -7.86 32.40
N ASP A 4 -0.34 -9.18 32.34
CA ASP A 4 -0.23 -9.94 31.08
C ASP A 4 -1.58 -10.25 30.42
N GLU A 5 -2.68 -10.06 31.15
CA GLU A 5 -4.03 -10.38 30.68
C GLU A 5 -4.58 -9.37 29.66
N THR A 6 -5.72 -9.71 29.06
CA THR A 6 -6.49 -8.83 28.20
C THR A 6 -7.47 -7.98 29.00
N LEU A 7 -7.53 -6.68 28.72
CA LEU A 7 -8.59 -5.78 29.18
C LEU A 7 -9.38 -5.28 27.98
N THR A 8 -10.72 -5.33 28.05
CA THR A 8 -11.59 -4.80 26.99
C THR A 8 -12.34 -3.56 27.47
N LEU A 9 -12.31 -2.50 26.68
CA LEU A 9 -13.10 -1.28 26.85
C LEU A 9 -14.07 -1.15 25.68
N SER A 10 -15.38 -1.25 25.97
CA SER A 10 -16.44 -1.20 24.94
C SER A 10 -17.34 0.03 25.03
N GLY A 11 -17.19 0.84 26.08
CA GLY A 11 -17.97 2.06 26.24
C GLY A 11 -17.23 3.25 25.67
N ALA A 12 -17.93 4.14 24.98
CA ALA A 12 -17.41 5.45 24.62
C ALA A 12 -17.02 6.22 25.90
N ASN A 13 -15.76 6.63 25.98
CA ASN A 13 -15.22 7.40 27.10
C ASN A 13 -14.91 8.82 26.64
N SER A 14 -14.93 9.78 27.57
CA SER A 14 -14.70 11.20 27.29
C SER A 14 -13.57 11.81 28.12
N TYR A 15 -12.68 10.97 28.67
CA TYR A 15 -11.51 11.47 29.38
C TYR A 15 -10.50 12.05 28.39
N THR A 16 -9.72 13.02 28.86
CA THR A 16 -8.74 13.76 28.05
C THR A 16 -7.30 13.41 28.43
N GLY A 17 -7.10 12.65 29.50
CA GLY A 17 -5.77 12.15 29.87
C GLY A 17 -5.33 11.04 28.92
N GLY A 18 -4.02 10.88 28.73
CA GLY A 18 -3.48 9.83 27.89
C GLY A 18 -3.71 8.42 28.44
N THR A 19 -3.64 7.42 27.55
CA THR A 19 -3.73 6.00 27.89
C THR A 19 -2.34 5.36 27.82
N LEU A 20 -1.86 4.81 28.94
CA LEU A 20 -0.61 4.04 28.97
C LEU A 20 -0.90 2.54 28.95
N ILE A 21 -0.36 1.81 27.98
CA ILE A 21 -0.34 0.35 27.92
C ILE A 21 1.10 -0.08 28.19
N SER A 22 1.36 -0.63 29.37
CA SER A 22 2.70 -1.07 29.77
C SER A 22 2.94 -2.56 29.52
N SER A 23 1.89 -3.38 29.46
CA SER A 23 1.95 -4.84 29.27
C SER A 23 0.57 -5.44 28.96
N GLY A 24 0.57 -6.65 28.38
CA GLY A 24 -0.64 -7.38 27.99
C GLY A 24 -1.38 -6.72 26.83
N THR A 25 -2.67 -7.05 26.67
CA THR A 25 -3.50 -6.53 25.57
C THR A 25 -4.58 -5.58 26.09
N LEU A 26 -4.74 -4.43 25.44
CA LEU A 26 -5.91 -3.56 25.61
C LEU A 26 -6.75 -3.63 24.33
N VAL A 27 -8.00 -4.09 24.44
CA VAL A 27 -8.96 -4.14 23.34
C VAL A 27 -9.92 -2.96 23.46
N ALA A 28 -10.04 -2.17 22.41
CA ALA A 28 -11.05 -1.12 22.25
C ALA A 28 -12.14 -1.60 21.26
N ASN A 29 -13.35 -1.83 21.78
CA ASN A 29 -14.52 -2.25 20.97
C ASN A 29 -15.40 -1.07 20.53
N ASP A 30 -14.98 0.16 20.83
CA ASP A 30 -15.61 1.41 20.41
C ASP A 30 -14.48 2.39 20.09
N VAL A 31 -14.60 3.16 19.02
CA VAL A 31 -13.55 4.09 18.57
C VAL A 31 -13.23 5.17 19.60
N ASN A 32 -14.20 5.53 20.45
CA ASN A 32 -14.04 6.47 21.55
C ASN A 32 -13.71 5.77 22.89
N ALA A 33 -13.44 4.46 22.90
CA ALA A 33 -13.15 3.74 24.14
C ALA A 33 -11.92 4.29 24.87
N LEU A 34 -10.99 4.93 24.14
CA LEU A 34 -9.76 5.49 24.70
C LEU A 34 -9.82 7.00 24.99
N GLY A 35 -11.02 7.58 24.98
CA GLY A 35 -11.18 9.02 25.17
C GLY A 35 -10.49 9.82 24.06
N THR A 36 -10.01 11.01 24.41
CA THR A 36 -9.40 11.98 23.46
C THR A 36 -7.91 12.22 23.72
N GLY A 37 -7.33 11.47 24.66
CA GLY A 37 -5.91 11.58 25.00
C GLY A 37 -5.06 10.57 24.22
N ASP A 38 -3.83 10.97 23.91
CA ASP A 38 -2.88 10.11 23.20
C ASP A 38 -2.61 8.78 23.93
N VAL A 39 -2.21 7.78 23.15
CA VAL A 39 -1.85 6.45 23.62
C VAL A 39 -0.34 6.29 23.62
N THR A 40 0.21 5.88 24.75
CA THR A 40 1.56 5.31 24.82
C THR A 40 1.42 3.79 24.94
N ASP A 41 1.65 3.09 23.83
CA ASP A 41 1.58 1.64 23.74
C ASP A 41 2.98 1.02 23.75
N ASN A 42 3.26 0.22 24.78
CA ASN A 42 4.49 -0.58 24.89
C ASN A 42 4.18 -2.09 24.89
N ALA A 43 2.97 -2.50 24.50
CA ALA A 43 2.57 -3.90 24.43
C ALA A 43 1.67 -4.16 23.22
N VAL A 44 0.36 -4.37 23.41
CA VAL A 44 -0.60 -4.56 22.32
C VAL A 44 -1.83 -3.69 22.53
N LEU A 45 -2.11 -2.83 21.56
CA LEU A 45 -3.38 -2.14 21.39
C LEU A 45 -4.18 -2.81 20.28
N GLU A 46 -5.31 -3.42 20.62
CA GLU A 46 -6.24 -4.01 19.67
C GLU A 46 -7.46 -3.08 19.46
N LEU A 47 -7.64 -2.60 18.23
CA LEU A 47 -8.75 -1.78 17.77
C LEU A 47 -9.77 -2.68 17.06
N ASN A 48 -10.80 -3.08 17.79
CA ASN A 48 -11.89 -3.93 17.33
C ASN A 48 -13.16 -3.09 17.12
N THR A 49 -13.06 -2.10 16.23
CA THR A 49 -14.09 -1.09 15.97
C THR A 49 -13.93 -0.54 14.55
N GLY A 50 -14.99 0.08 14.02
CA GLY A 50 -14.90 1.02 12.90
C GLY A 50 -14.92 2.48 13.34
N GLY A 51 -14.85 3.40 12.38
CA GLY A 51 -14.85 4.86 12.61
C GLY A 51 -13.47 5.49 12.45
N THR A 52 -13.28 6.69 13.00
CA THR A 52 -12.00 7.41 12.95
C THR A 52 -11.34 7.43 14.32
N PHE A 53 -10.13 6.86 14.42
CA PHE A 53 -9.28 6.94 15.59
C PHE A 53 -8.19 7.99 15.34
N ASP A 54 -8.30 9.12 16.02
CA ASP A 54 -7.48 10.32 15.82
C ASP A 54 -6.43 10.57 16.90
N ASN A 55 -6.49 9.85 18.03
CA ASN A 55 -5.48 9.91 19.08
C ASN A 55 -4.11 9.47 18.53
N ALA A 56 -3.04 10.18 18.88
CA ALA A 56 -1.70 9.76 18.51
C ALA A 56 -1.28 8.53 19.33
N ILE A 57 -0.63 7.58 18.68
CA ILE A 57 -0.10 6.35 19.27
C ILE A 57 1.43 6.40 19.19
N SER A 58 2.08 6.17 20.32
CA SER A 58 3.54 6.18 20.48
C SER A 58 4.00 4.95 21.24
N GLY A 59 5.30 4.65 21.21
CA GLY A 59 5.91 3.58 22.00
C GLY A 59 6.33 2.36 21.17
N SER A 60 6.74 1.28 21.85
CA SER A 60 7.28 0.09 21.18
C SER A 60 6.25 -1.00 20.89
N GLY A 61 4.98 -0.78 21.23
CA GLY A 61 3.91 -1.75 21.11
C GLY A 61 3.39 -1.96 19.69
N GLN A 62 2.59 -3.00 19.54
CA GLN A 62 1.92 -3.39 18.30
C GLN A 62 0.47 -2.90 18.30
N VAL A 63 0.05 -2.33 17.16
CA VAL A 63 -1.36 -2.06 16.89
C VAL A 63 -1.98 -3.23 16.12
N VAL A 64 -3.14 -3.70 16.56
CA VAL A 64 -3.91 -4.78 15.89
C VAL A 64 -5.28 -4.26 15.51
N LYS A 65 -5.68 -4.38 14.25
CA LYS A 65 -7.04 -4.12 13.76
C LYS A 65 -7.75 -5.45 13.58
N SER A 66 -8.80 -5.72 14.34
CA SER A 66 -9.52 -7.00 14.35
C SER A 66 -11.02 -6.93 14.07
N GLY A 67 -11.63 -5.74 14.08
CA GLY A 67 -13.04 -5.58 13.71
C GLY A 67 -13.28 -5.79 12.21
N ASP A 68 -14.47 -6.18 11.79
CA ASP A 68 -14.86 -6.33 10.37
C ASP A 68 -15.17 -4.99 9.69
N GLU A 69 -15.43 -3.94 10.47
CA GLU A 69 -15.71 -2.60 9.97
C GLU A 69 -14.47 -1.87 9.42
N THR A 70 -14.70 -0.75 8.73
CA THR A 70 -13.66 0.18 8.31
C THR A 70 -13.20 1.06 9.47
N LEU A 71 -11.91 1.02 9.80
CA LEU A 71 -11.25 1.92 10.75
C LEU A 71 -10.33 2.87 9.99
N THR A 72 -10.49 4.17 10.20
CA THR A 72 -9.54 5.18 9.76
C THR A 72 -8.60 5.52 10.91
N LEU A 73 -7.30 5.36 10.70
CA LEU A 73 -6.27 5.80 11.63
C LEU A 73 -5.69 7.12 11.09
N SER A 74 -5.95 8.22 11.80
CA SER A 74 -5.58 9.58 11.37
C SER A 74 -4.66 10.31 12.34
N GLY A 75 -4.33 9.70 13.48
CA GLY A 75 -3.34 10.22 14.40
C GLY A 75 -1.93 10.26 13.79
N SER A 76 -1.13 11.25 14.19
CA SER A 76 0.30 11.29 13.84
C SER A 76 1.05 10.28 14.70
N ASN A 77 1.21 9.06 14.19
CA ASN A 77 1.68 7.94 14.98
C ASN A 77 3.19 7.78 14.92
N THR A 78 3.79 7.32 16.03
CA THR A 78 5.25 7.13 16.18
C THR A 78 5.59 5.78 16.81
N TYR A 79 4.61 4.87 16.90
CA TYR A 79 4.86 3.54 17.42
C TYR A 79 5.73 2.72 16.47
N THR A 80 6.54 1.82 17.03
CA THR A 80 7.55 1.08 16.27
C THR A 80 7.31 -0.43 16.22
N GLY A 81 6.34 -0.96 16.96
CA GLY A 81 6.08 -2.41 17.04
C GLY A 81 5.31 -3.00 15.86
N GLY A 82 4.89 -2.15 14.91
CA GLY A 82 4.20 -2.55 13.70
C GLY A 82 2.68 -2.64 13.84
N THR A 83 2.03 -2.95 12.73
CA THR A 83 0.56 -3.00 12.60
C THR A 83 0.14 -4.36 12.06
N THR A 84 -0.84 -5.03 12.68
CA THR A 84 -1.46 -6.24 12.14
C THR A 84 -2.93 -5.96 11.80
N ILE A 85 -3.34 -6.24 10.56
CA ILE A 85 -4.72 -6.12 10.10
C ILE A 85 -5.26 -7.54 9.93
N ASN A 86 -6.15 -7.95 10.83
CA ASN A 86 -6.74 -9.29 10.81
C ASN A 86 -8.06 -9.33 10.03
N ASP A 87 -8.84 -8.24 10.05
CA ASP A 87 -10.16 -8.17 9.40
C ASP A 87 -10.56 -6.73 9.05
N GLY A 88 -11.57 -6.61 8.20
CA GLY A 88 -12.14 -5.34 7.71
C GLY A 88 -11.16 -4.52 6.88
N THR A 89 -11.28 -3.20 6.98
CA THR A 89 -10.40 -2.25 6.28
C THR A 89 -9.71 -1.33 7.29
N LEU A 90 -8.41 -1.15 7.15
CA LEU A 90 -7.67 -0.08 7.83
C LEU A 90 -7.31 1.00 6.80
N ILE A 91 -7.82 2.21 6.99
CA ILE A 91 -7.49 3.38 6.19
C ILE A 91 -6.41 4.19 6.91
N ALA A 92 -5.28 4.42 6.24
CA ALA A 92 -4.22 5.34 6.66
C ALA A 92 -4.34 6.65 5.86
N THR A 93 -4.47 7.78 6.56
CA THR A 93 -4.65 9.11 5.93
C THR A 93 -3.36 9.92 5.80
N SER A 94 -2.24 9.38 6.28
CA SER A 94 -0.90 9.92 6.11
C SER A 94 0.11 8.78 6.12
N VAL A 95 1.33 8.99 5.62
CA VAL A 95 2.40 7.98 5.68
C VAL A 95 2.81 7.64 7.11
N ASP A 96 2.71 8.61 8.03
CA ASP A 96 3.01 8.42 9.45
C ASP A 96 1.85 7.78 10.24
N ALA A 97 0.67 7.57 9.62
CA ALA A 97 -0.50 7.06 10.32
C ALA A 97 -0.30 5.64 10.84
N LEU A 98 0.65 4.86 10.31
CA LEU A 98 0.93 3.49 10.77
C LEU A 98 2.23 3.37 11.59
N GLY A 99 2.82 4.50 12.01
CA GLY A 99 4.12 4.53 12.66
C GLY A 99 5.23 4.01 11.75
N SER A 100 6.34 3.56 12.34
CA SER A 100 7.54 3.15 11.59
C SER A 100 7.76 1.62 11.55
N GLY A 101 6.82 0.83 12.06
CA GLY A 101 6.94 -0.63 12.09
C GLY A 101 6.22 -1.29 10.92
N ASP A 102 6.66 -2.49 10.56
CA ASP A 102 6.08 -3.24 9.43
C ASP A 102 4.58 -3.52 9.59
N VAL A 103 3.91 -3.72 8.45
CA VAL A 103 2.50 -4.07 8.37
C VAL A 103 2.33 -5.53 7.99
N THR A 104 1.59 -6.28 8.80
CA THR A 104 1.03 -7.59 8.43
C THR A 104 -0.43 -7.40 8.05
N ASP A 105 -0.72 -7.36 6.74
CA ASP A 105 -2.07 -7.20 6.20
C ASP A 105 -2.65 -8.57 5.80
N ASN A 106 -3.68 -9.02 6.51
CA ASN A 106 -4.45 -10.22 6.17
C ASN A 106 -5.85 -9.88 5.65
N ALA A 107 -6.19 -8.60 5.49
CA ALA A 107 -7.51 -8.14 5.04
C ALA A 107 -7.38 -7.04 3.98
N VAL A 108 -7.63 -5.77 4.33
CA VAL A 108 -7.46 -4.64 3.41
C VAL A 108 -6.73 -3.50 4.12
N LEU A 109 -5.59 -3.10 3.56
CA LEU A 109 -4.92 -1.84 3.86
C LEU A 109 -5.23 -0.80 2.77
N GLU A 110 -5.89 0.29 3.14
CA GLU A 110 -6.14 1.43 2.25
C GLU A 110 -5.22 2.61 2.59
N LEU A 111 -4.38 2.99 1.63
CA LEU A 111 -3.47 4.14 1.70
C LEU A 111 -4.13 5.33 0.98
N ASN A 112 -4.81 6.16 1.76
CA ASN A 112 -5.44 7.40 1.30
C ASN A 112 -4.54 8.60 1.62
N THR A 113 -3.34 8.60 1.03
CA THR A 113 -2.29 9.60 1.27
C THR A 113 -1.36 9.73 0.06
N GLY A 114 -0.56 10.80 0.03
CA GLY A 114 0.69 10.89 -0.72
C GLY A 114 1.93 10.80 0.19
N GLY A 115 3.13 10.90 -0.40
CA GLY A 115 4.42 10.83 0.31
C GLY A 115 5.16 9.52 0.08
N ASP A 116 6.16 9.24 0.92
CA ASP A 116 6.93 8.00 0.88
C ASP A 116 6.49 7.07 2.02
N PHE A 117 6.10 5.84 1.68
CA PHE A 117 5.71 4.80 2.63
C PHE A 117 6.73 3.65 2.53
N ASP A 118 7.58 3.56 3.56
CA ASP A 118 8.76 2.69 3.59
C ASP A 118 8.60 1.44 4.45
N ASN A 119 7.53 1.34 5.25
CA ASN A 119 7.21 0.15 6.03
C ASN A 119 7.04 -1.06 5.10
N ALA A 120 7.59 -2.23 5.48
CA ALA A 120 7.35 -3.45 4.74
C ALA A 120 5.92 -3.94 4.99
N ILE A 121 5.24 -4.37 3.92
CA ILE A 121 3.90 -4.93 3.93
C ILE A 121 3.98 -6.41 3.58
N SER A 122 3.39 -7.25 4.42
CA SER A 122 3.34 -8.70 4.25
C SER A 122 1.92 -9.23 4.45
N GLY A 123 1.67 -10.50 4.13
CA GLY A 123 0.38 -11.17 4.38
C GLY A 123 -0.45 -11.45 3.13
N SER A 124 -1.70 -11.84 3.34
CA SER A 124 -2.64 -12.23 2.26
C SER A 124 -3.61 -11.12 1.84
N GLY A 125 -3.57 -9.97 2.51
CA GLY A 125 -4.48 -8.87 2.27
C GLY A 125 -4.20 -8.10 0.99
N GLN A 126 -5.17 -7.26 0.63
CA GLN A 126 -5.13 -6.35 -0.51
C GLN A 126 -4.67 -4.96 -0.06
N VAL A 127 -3.70 -4.39 -0.79
CA VAL A 127 -3.34 -2.98 -0.67
C VAL A 127 -4.18 -2.15 -1.64
N VAL A 128 -4.80 -1.07 -1.16
CA VAL A 128 -5.57 -0.12 -1.96
C VAL A 128 -4.92 1.25 -1.89
N LYS A 129 -4.61 1.85 -3.05
CA LYS A 129 -4.20 3.25 -3.16
C LYS A 129 -5.37 4.06 -3.72
N SER A 130 -5.98 4.88 -2.87
CA SER A 130 -7.20 5.65 -3.19
C SER A 130 -7.01 7.17 -3.16
N GLY A 131 -5.97 7.69 -2.50
CA GLY A 131 -5.74 9.14 -2.41
C GLY A 131 -5.37 9.77 -3.76
N ASP A 132 -5.67 11.05 -3.97
CA ASP A 132 -5.40 11.74 -5.24
C ASP A 132 -3.92 12.08 -5.46
N GLU A 133 -3.12 12.05 -4.40
CA GLU A 133 -1.70 12.42 -4.42
C GLU A 133 -0.80 11.30 -4.94
N THR A 134 0.48 11.62 -5.15
CA THR A 134 1.53 10.63 -5.45
C THR A 134 1.98 9.95 -4.17
N LEU A 135 1.92 8.62 -4.13
CA LEU A 135 2.47 7.78 -3.07
C LEU A 135 3.61 6.94 -3.62
N THR A 136 4.77 6.98 -2.99
CA THR A 136 5.87 6.06 -3.24
C THR A 136 5.79 4.89 -2.27
N LEU A 137 5.69 3.67 -2.78
CA LEU A 137 5.96 2.47 -2.00
C LEU A 137 7.43 2.07 -2.19
N SER A 138 8.19 2.10 -1.11
CA SER A 138 9.62 1.77 -1.11
C SER A 138 9.99 0.60 -0.20
N GLY A 139 9.06 0.09 0.61
CA GLY A 139 9.26 -1.13 1.38
C GLY A 139 9.55 -2.34 0.48
N SER A 140 10.29 -3.34 1.01
CA SER A 140 10.41 -4.65 0.37
C SER A 140 9.19 -5.48 0.78
N ASN A 141 8.19 -5.49 -0.10
CA ASN A 141 6.87 -5.99 0.22
C ASN A 141 6.72 -7.45 -0.22
N THR A 142 5.99 -8.23 0.59
CA THR A 142 5.78 -9.67 0.37
C THR A 142 4.31 -10.08 0.41
N TYR A 143 3.40 -9.10 0.42
CA TYR A 143 1.97 -9.39 0.39
C TYR A 143 1.55 -10.05 -0.94
N THR A 144 0.45 -10.80 -0.87
CA THR A 144 0.01 -11.69 -1.95
C THR A 144 -1.40 -11.38 -2.47
N GLY A 145 -2.21 -10.58 -1.75
CA GLY A 145 -3.60 -10.29 -2.10
C GLY A 145 -3.78 -9.29 -3.26
N GLY A 146 -2.68 -8.72 -3.75
CA GLY A 146 -2.68 -7.79 -4.89
C GLY A 146 -2.82 -6.33 -4.48
N THR A 147 -2.77 -5.46 -5.49
CA THR A 147 -2.81 -4.01 -5.34
C THR A 147 -3.94 -3.42 -6.19
N LEU A 148 -4.79 -2.60 -5.61
CA LEU A 148 -5.76 -1.77 -6.34
C LEU A 148 -5.30 -0.32 -6.32
N ILE A 149 -5.21 0.31 -7.49
CA ILE A 149 -4.90 1.73 -7.64
C ILE A 149 -6.14 2.40 -8.20
N SER A 150 -6.93 3.04 -7.33
CA SER A 150 -8.19 3.69 -7.70
C SER A 150 -8.06 5.22 -7.81
N GLY A 151 -6.98 5.81 -7.33
CA GLY A 151 -6.74 7.25 -7.36
C GLY A 151 -5.25 7.65 -7.34
N GLY A 152 -4.98 8.84 -7.89
CA GLY A 152 -3.65 9.46 -7.92
C GLY A 152 -2.60 8.64 -8.67
N THR A 153 -1.36 8.75 -8.21
CA THR A 153 -0.21 7.99 -8.74
C THR A 153 0.36 7.09 -7.65
N LEU A 154 0.56 5.82 -7.96
CA LEU A 154 1.37 4.91 -7.14
C LEU A 154 2.73 4.70 -7.81
N VAL A 155 3.80 5.08 -7.12
CA VAL A 155 5.19 4.87 -7.55
C VAL A 155 5.75 3.63 -6.85
N ALA A 156 6.16 2.63 -7.63
CA ALA A 156 6.93 1.49 -7.15
C ALA A 156 8.43 1.79 -7.34
N SER A 157 9.18 1.97 -6.25
CA SER A 157 10.60 2.33 -6.31
C SER A 157 11.54 1.12 -6.41
N ASN A 158 11.00 -0.09 -6.26
CA ASN A 158 11.72 -1.36 -6.43
C ASN A 158 10.74 -2.43 -6.97
N VAL A 159 11.24 -3.51 -7.58
CA VAL A 159 10.38 -4.57 -8.17
C VAL A 159 9.54 -5.33 -7.14
N GLU A 160 9.95 -5.34 -5.88
CA GLU A 160 9.24 -5.99 -4.78
C GLU A 160 8.23 -5.05 -4.10
N ALA A 161 8.18 -3.78 -4.49
CA ALA A 161 7.37 -2.75 -3.82
C ALA A 161 5.86 -3.06 -3.88
N LEU A 162 5.40 -3.89 -4.82
CA LEU A 162 3.99 -4.25 -4.95
C LEU A 162 3.67 -5.70 -4.56
N GLY A 163 4.60 -6.36 -3.85
CA GLY A 163 4.45 -7.77 -3.48
C GLY A 163 4.35 -8.67 -4.71
N SER A 164 3.64 -9.80 -4.57
CA SER A 164 3.52 -10.81 -5.63
C SER A 164 2.11 -10.97 -6.21
N GLY A 165 1.14 -10.26 -5.67
CA GLY A 165 -0.24 -10.28 -6.18
C GLY A 165 -0.44 -9.37 -7.39
N ASP A 166 -1.50 -9.62 -8.16
CA ASP A 166 -1.83 -8.83 -9.34
C ASP A 166 -2.16 -7.37 -9.02
N VAL A 167 -1.98 -6.49 -10.00
CA VAL A 167 -2.29 -5.07 -9.91
C VAL A 167 -3.53 -4.75 -10.75
N THR A 168 -4.55 -4.21 -10.10
CA THR A 168 -5.67 -3.54 -10.78
C THR A 168 -5.38 -2.04 -10.79
N ASN A 169 -5.00 -1.52 -11.95
CA ASN A 169 -4.63 -0.12 -12.13
C ASN A 169 -5.76 0.64 -12.84
N ASP A 170 -6.50 1.47 -12.11
CA ASP A 170 -7.54 2.36 -12.64
C ASP A 170 -7.14 3.84 -12.61
N ALA A 171 -5.88 4.14 -12.25
CA ALA A 171 -5.32 5.48 -12.25
C ALA A 171 -3.92 5.50 -12.90
N VAL A 172 -2.86 5.77 -12.15
CA VAL A 172 -1.48 5.75 -12.67
C VAL A 172 -0.61 4.85 -11.80
N LEU A 173 0.02 3.87 -12.46
CA LEU A 173 1.12 3.08 -11.89
C LEU A 173 2.44 3.56 -12.50
N GLU A 174 3.34 4.07 -11.68
CA GLU A 174 4.68 4.46 -12.08
C GLU A 174 5.71 3.44 -11.57
N LEU A 175 6.41 2.79 -12.50
CA LEU A 175 7.49 1.85 -12.24
C LEU A 175 8.82 2.60 -12.33
N ASN A 176 9.30 3.08 -11.19
CA ASN A 176 10.59 3.76 -11.06
C ASN A 176 11.65 2.78 -10.53
N THR A 177 11.90 1.72 -11.30
CA THR A 177 12.78 0.62 -10.91
C THR A 177 13.34 -0.13 -12.13
N GLY A 178 14.31 -1.01 -11.91
CA GLY A 178 14.79 -2.02 -12.86
C GLY A 178 14.63 -3.44 -12.30
N GLY A 179 14.89 -4.45 -13.14
CA GLY A 179 14.69 -5.87 -12.81
C GLY A 179 13.48 -6.47 -13.51
N ASP A 180 12.94 -7.57 -12.98
CA ASP A 180 11.81 -8.28 -13.58
C ASP A 180 10.52 -8.03 -12.79
N PHE A 181 9.56 -7.36 -13.43
CA PHE A 181 8.22 -7.15 -12.90
C PHE A 181 7.28 -8.23 -13.47
N THR A 182 6.79 -9.10 -12.60
CA THR A 182 6.08 -10.34 -12.99
C THR A 182 4.58 -10.30 -12.72
N ASN A 183 4.11 -9.38 -11.88
CA ASN A 183 2.70 -9.23 -11.51
C ASN A 183 1.88 -8.90 -12.76
N ALA A 184 0.69 -9.49 -12.90
CA ALA A 184 -0.22 -9.11 -13.97
C ALA A 184 -0.86 -7.75 -13.65
N ILE A 185 -0.96 -6.89 -14.65
CA ILE A 185 -1.54 -5.57 -14.55
C ILE A 185 -2.81 -5.54 -15.40
N SER A 186 -3.91 -5.12 -14.81
CA SER A 186 -5.22 -4.94 -15.45
C SER A 186 -5.77 -3.55 -15.19
N GLY A 187 -6.93 -3.22 -15.76
CA GLY A 187 -7.66 -1.98 -15.48
C GLY A 187 -7.54 -0.90 -16.56
N SER A 188 -8.06 0.28 -16.25
CA SER A 188 -8.18 1.40 -17.18
C SER A 188 -7.03 2.42 -17.12
N GLY A 189 -6.16 2.28 -16.13
CA GLY A 189 -5.09 3.21 -15.82
C GLY A 189 -3.87 3.12 -16.74
N GLN A 190 -3.05 4.15 -16.67
CA GLN A 190 -1.78 4.26 -17.39
C GLN A 190 -0.66 3.58 -16.61
N VAL A 191 0.24 2.89 -17.32
CA VAL A 191 1.53 2.44 -16.77
C VAL A 191 2.62 3.39 -17.25
N VAL A 192 3.46 3.86 -16.33
CA VAL A 192 4.61 4.74 -16.62
C VAL A 192 5.89 4.04 -16.23
N LYS A 193 6.87 3.98 -17.13
CA LYS A 193 8.24 3.57 -16.84
C LYS A 193 9.14 4.81 -16.85
N SER A 194 9.60 5.22 -15.67
CA SER A 194 10.37 6.46 -15.47
C SER A 194 11.80 6.26 -15.01
N GLY A 195 12.13 5.13 -14.36
CA GLY A 195 13.47 4.87 -13.83
C GLY A 195 14.53 4.72 -14.92
N ASP A 196 15.79 5.04 -14.62
CA ASP A 196 16.90 4.99 -15.59
C ASP A 196 17.35 3.55 -15.95
N GLU A 197 16.98 2.58 -15.12
CA GLU A 197 17.38 1.18 -15.26
C GLU A 197 16.56 0.42 -16.30
N THR A 198 17.01 -0.79 -16.63
CA THR A 198 16.27 -1.74 -17.46
C THR A 198 15.21 -2.46 -16.62
N LEU A 199 13.95 -2.38 -17.04
CA LEU A 199 12.84 -3.12 -16.46
C LEU A 199 12.30 -4.12 -17.47
N THR A 200 12.19 -5.38 -17.10
CA THR A 200 11.45 -6.39 -17.86
C THR A 200 10.03 -6.47 -17.34
N LEU A 201 9.05 -6.21 -18.20
CA LEU A 201 7.65 -6.46 -17.92
C LEU A 201 7.28 -7.82 -18.51
N SER A 202 6.90 -8.75 -17.63
CA SER A 202 6.68 -10.16 -18.00
C SER A 202 5.31 -10.72 -17.63
N GLY A 203 4.53 -9.98 -16.84
CA GLY A 203 3.13 -10.31 -16.57
C GLY A 203 2.29 -10.38 -17.86
N ALA A 204 1.24 -11.20 -17.84
CA ALA A 204 0.21 -11.22 -18.87
C ALA A 204 -0.75 -10.07 -18.62
N ASN A 205 -0.49 -8.92 -19.25
CA ASN A 205 -1.16 -7.68 -18.90
C ASN A 205 -2.37 -7.41 -19.78
N SER A 206 -3.41 -6.82 -19.19
CA SER A 206 -4.69 -6.52 -19.85
C SER A 206 -5.15 -5.07 -19.66
N TYR A 207 -4.30 -4.21 -19.09
CA TYR A 207 -4.63 -2.80 -18.91
C TYR A 207 -4.83 -2.09 -20.27
N THR A 208 -5.65 -1.04 -20.24
CA THR A 208 -6.13 -0.34 -21.45
C THR A 208 -5.67 1.11 -21.54
N GLY A 209 -5.18 1.70 -20.44
CA GLY A 209 -4.78 3.12 -20.40
C GLY A 209 -3.46 3.45 -21.10
N GLY A 210 -2.77 2.45 -21.64
CA GLY A 210 -1.52 2.60 -22.39
C GLY A 210 -0.28 2.70 -21.51
N THR A 211 0.86 2.79 -22.18
CA THR A 211 2.19 2.78 -21.55
C THR A 211 2.99 4.01 -21.95
N LEU A 212 3.50 4.75 -20.97
CA LEU A 212 4.48 5.82 -21.18
C LEU A 212 5.86 5.33 -20.76
N ILE A 213 6.83 5.40 -21.66
CA ILE A 213 8.25 5.13 -21.36
C ILE A 213 8.97 6.47 -21.41
N SER A 214 9.30 7.02 -20.24
CA SER A 214 9.97 8.31 -20.11
C SER A 214 11.43 8.22 -19.69
N GLY A 215 11.89 7.04 -19.26
CA GLY A 215 13.27 6.81 -18.83
C GLY A 215 13.71 5.34 -18.91
N GLY A 216 15.03 5.15 -19.03
CA GLY A 216 15.67 3.84 -19.09
C GLY A 216 15.24 2.96 -20.27
N THR A 217 15.28 1.65 -20.06
CA THR A 217 14.82 0.64 -21.03
C THR A 217 13.63 -0.12 -20.46
N LEU A 218 12.57 -0.27 -21.24
CA LEU A 218 11.49 -1.22 -20.95
C LEU A 218 11.60 -2.41 -21.90
N ILE A 219 11.74 -3.62 -21.35
CA ILE A 219 11.71 -4.87 -22.11
C ILE A 219 10.30 -5.47 -21.98
N ALA A 220 9.61 -5.66 -23.10
CA ALA A 220 8.37 -6.43 -23.17
C ALA A 220 8.70 -7.90 -23.50
N SER A 221 8.54 -8.81 -22.53
CA SER A 221 8.96 -10.21 -22.70
C SER A 221 7.93 -11.09 -23.43
N ASN A 222 6.71 -10.59 -23.62
CA ASN A 222 5.63 -11.27 -24.32
C ASN A 222 4.70 -10.24 -25.00
N VAL A 223 3.87 -10.65 -25.96
CA VAL A 223 2.97 -9.74 -26.71
C VAL A 223 1.90 -9.07 -25.84
N GLU A 224 1.56 -9.66 -24.70
CA GLU A 224 0.59 -9.11 -23.74
C GLU A 224 1.27 -8.25 -22.67
N ALA A 225 2.61 -8.15 -22.65
CA ALA A 225 3.33 -7.44 -21.60
C ALA A 225 2.98 -5.95 -21.53
N LEU A 226 2.56 -5.33 -22.64
CA LEU A 226 2.22 -3.91 -22.67
C LEU A 226 0.71 -3.62 -22.65
N GLY A 227 -0.10 -4.62 -22.30
CA GLY A 227 -1.55 -4.49 -22.31
C GLY A 227 -2.09 -4.21 -23.71
N THR A 228 -3.24 -3.53 -23.79
CA THR A 228 -3.94 -3.25 -25.06
C THR A 228 -3.95 -1.78 -25.46
N GLY A 229 -3.46 -0.89 -24.59
CA GLY A 229 -3.40 0.55 -24.87
C GLY A 229 -2.16 0.93 -25.69
N ASP A 230 -2.18 2.14 -26.25
CA ASP A 230 -1.06 2.66 -27.04
C ASP A 230 0.20 2.88 -26.20
N VAL A 231 1.36 2.83 -26.85
CA VAL A 231 2.67 3.08 -26.24
C VAL A 231 3.19 4.44 -26.69
N THR A 232 3.55 5.29 -25.74
CA THR A 232 4.35 6.50 -25.95
C THR A 232 5.76 6.22 -25.47
N ASP A 233 6.68 5.96 -26.41
CA ASP A 233 8.09 5.72 -26.14
C ASP A 233 8.92 6.99 -26.35
N ASN A 234 9.46 7.53 -25.27
CA ASN A 234 10.41 8.65 -25.29
C ASN A 234 11.82 8.23 -24.81
N ALA A 235 12.06 6.93 -24.61
CA ALA A 235 13.34 6.39 -24.17
C ALA A 235 13.73 5.17 -25.03
N VAL A 236 13.73 3.97 -24.46
CA VAL A 236 14.01 2.73 -25.18
C VAL A 236 12.97 1.67 -24.84
N LEU A 237 12.32 1.14 -25.86
CA LEU A 237 11.46 -0.03 -25.82
C LEU A 237 12.16 -1.21 -26.50
N GLU A 238 12.33 -2.33 -25.81
CA GLU A 238 12.84 -3.57 -26.41
C GLU A 238 11.71 -4.61 -26.45
N LEU A 239 11.36 -5.07 -27.66
CA LEU A 239 10.37 -6.12 -27.86
C LEU A 239 11.07 -7.49 -27.92
N ASN A 240 11.19 -8.15 -26.76
CA ASN A 240 11.75 -9.50 -26.66
C ASN A 240 10.64 -10.56 -26.73
N THR A 241 9.84 -10.51 -27.79
CA THR A 241 8.72 -11.42 -28.01
C THR A 241 8.54 -11.75 -29.49
N GLY A 242 7.82 -12.83 -29.78
CA GLY A 242 7.35 -13.17 -31.11
C GLY A 242 5.82 -13.22 -31.13
N GLY A 243 5.22 -12.79 -32.24
CA GLY A 243 3.77 -12.71 -32.39
C GLY A 243 3.34 -11.38 -33.01
N ASP A 244 2.03 -11.16 -33.06
CA ASP A 244 1.47 -9.89 -33.50
C ASP A 244 1.46 -8.91 -32.31
N PHE A 245 2.05 -7.74 -32.51
CA PHE A 245 2.08 -6.66 -31.53
C PHE A 245 1.19 -5.53 -32.06
N ASP A 246 0.00 -5.38 -31.47
CA ASP A 246 -1.07 -4.53 -32.01
C ASP A 246 -1.05 -3.10 -31.45
N ASN A 247 -0.30 -2.83 -30.38
CA ASN A 247 -0.25 -1.50 -29.76
C ASN A 247 0.38 -0.49 -30.73
N ALA A 248 -0.24 0.69 -30.90
CA ALA A 248 0.41 1.76 -31.65
C ALA A 248 1.58 2.33 -30.83
N ILE A 249 2.75 2.45 -31.45
CA ILE A 249 3.93 3.05 -30.81
C ILE A 249 4.16 4.45 -31.39
N SER A 250 4.29 5.44 -30.52
CA SER A 250 4.58 6.84 -30.84
C SER A 250 5.68 7.39 -29.92
N GLY A 251 6.15 8.62 -30.18
CA GLY A 251 7.14 9.30 -29.33
C GLY A 251 8.49 9.52 -30.03
N SER A 252 9.50 9.89 -29.24
CA SER A 252 10.86 10.20 -29.73
C SER A 252 11.92 9.13 -29.43
N GLY A 253 11.52 8.02 -28.81
CA GLY A 253 12.38 6.94 -28.36
C GLY A 253 12.86 6.00 -29.46
N GLN A 254 13.44 4.87 -29.03
CA GLN A 254 13.96 3.81 -29.89
C GLN A 254 13.23 2.50 -29.60
N VAL A 255 12.85 1.81 -30.67
CA VAL A 255 12.27 0.45 -30.65
C VAL A 255 13.23 -0.51 -31.37
#